data_AF-A0A0J6K8D8-F1
#
_entry.id   AF-A0A0J6K8D8-F1
#
_cell.length_a   1.000
_cell.length_b   1.000
_cell.length_c   1.000
_cell.angle_alpha   90.00
_cell.angle_beta   90.00
_cell.angle_gamma   90.00
#
_symmetry.space_group_name_H-M   'P 1'
#
loop_
_entity.id
_entity.type
_entity.pdbx_description
1 polymer ?
#
loop_
_entity_poly.entity_id
_entity_poly.type
_entity_poly.pdbx_seq_one_letter_code
_entity_poly.pdbx_strand_id
1 'polypeptide(L)'
;MSDFVSITIDDRQLQATLRNLERAGGDLTPAMRKISQTLLKITEDNLEAEGRPKWAPLAESTKLARLGGKKAFKKNGEFKASAQRQLSNFRILQHSGQLASSVTPDYDSTQAVLGSNKVYAAIQHFGGEAGRGGSVELPARPYFPMTADGELQPEAREEVLDTVLRHLKSAAGV
;
A
#
# COMPACT_ATOMS: atom_id res chain seq x y z
N MET A 1 -58.30 -14.91 -27.51
CA MET A 1 -58.04 -13.50 -27.16
C MET A 1 -56.93 -13.55 -26.14
N SER A 2 -55.74 -13.07 -26.49
CA SER A 2 -54.56 -13.16 -25.62
C SER A 2 -54.62 -11.99 -24.64
N ASP A 3 -55.02 -12.26 -23.41
CA ASP A 3 -55.03 -11.24 -22.35
C ASP A 3 -53.59 -10.98 -21.92
N PHE A 4 -52.97 -9.95 -22.49
CA PHE A 4 -51.66 -9.49 -22.05
C PHE A 4 -51.82 -8.55 -20.85
N VAL A 5 -51.05 -8.82 -19.79
CA VAL A 5 -50.87 -7.90 -18.67
C VAL A 5 -49.86 -6.83 -19.09
N SER A 6 -50.30 -5.56 -19.13
CA SER A 6 -49.40 -4.42 -19.35
C SER A 6 -48.81 -3.96 -18.01
N ILE A 7 -47.48 -4.06 -17.88
CA ILE A 7 -46.73 -3.45 -16.78
C ILE A 7 -46.12 -2.16 -17.31
N THR A 8 -46.55 -1.01 -16.76
CA THR A 8 -45.93 0.30 -17.06
C THR A 8 -44.88 0.57 -16.00
N ILE A 9 -43.61 0.67 -16.42
CA ILE A 9 -42.50 1.03 -15.54
C ILE A 9 -42.31 2.55 -15.59
N ASP A 10 -42.37 3.22 -14.43
CA ASP A 10 -41.93 4.61 -14.31
C ASP A 10 -40.40 4.67 -14.44
N ASP A 11 -39.92 5.05 -15.61
CA ASP A 11 -38.50 5.04 -15.94
C ASP A 11 -37.76 6.31 -15.48
N ARG A 12 -38.43 7.28 -14.84
CA ARG A 12 -37.80 8.53 -14.39
C ARG A 12 -36.61 8.27 -13.47
N GLN A 13 -36.75 7.31 -12.56
CA GLN A 13 -35.66 6.89 -11.66
C GLN A 13 -34.54 6.19 -12.45
N LEU A 14 -34.88 5.30 -13.38
CA LEU A 14 -33.91 4.61 -14.23
C LEU A 14 -33.08 5.61 -15.06
N GLN A 15 -33.74 6.56 -15.71
CA GLN A 15 -33.11 7.61 -16.52
C GLN A 15 -32.21 8.51 -15.65
N ALA A 16 -32.64 8.84 -14.43
CA ALA A 16 -31.83 9.60 -13.49
C ALA A 16 -30.56 8.83 -13.06
N THR A 17 -30.70 7.55 -12.73
CA THR A 17 -29.60 6.66 -12.38
C THR A 17 -28.60 6.51 -13.54
N LEU A 18 -29.07 6.30 -14.77
CA LEU A 18 -28.20 6.20 -15.95
C LEU A 18 -27.39 7.49 -16.18
N ARG A 19 -28.02 8.67 -16.04
CA ARG A 19 -27.30 9.96 -16.14
C ARG A 19 -26.25 10.13 -15.04
N ASN A 20 -26.50 9.63 -13.83
CA ASN A 20 -25.51 9.70 -12.76
C ASN A 20 -24.33 8.76 -13.01
N LEU A 21 -24.60 7.56 -13.52
CA LEU A 21 -23.57 6.61 -13.94
C LEU A 21 -22.73 7.17 -15.10
N GLU A 22 -23.36 7.80 -16.09
CA GLU A 22 -22.66 8.48 -17.19
C GLU A 22 -21.70 9.55 -16.67
N ARG A 23 -22.17 10.41 -15.75
CA ARG A 23 -21.30 11.43 -15.12
C ARG A 23 -20.15 10.81 -14.33
N ALA A 24 -20.41 9.75 -13.58
CA ALA A 24 -19.39 9.03 -12.83
C ALA A 24 -18.36 8.34 -13.74
N GLY A 25 -18.77 7.89 -14.93
CA GLY A 25 -17.87 7.37 -15.95
C GLY A 25 -17.11 8.47 -16.70
N GLY A 26 -17.68 9.67 -16.81
CA GLY A 26 -17.06 10.82 -17.48
C GLY A 26 -15.99 11.54 -16.66
N ASP A 27 -16.17 11.65 -15.34
CA ASP A 27 -15.16 12.16 -14.40
C ASP A 27 -14.73 11.06 -13.43
N LEU A 28 -13.61 10.40 -13.73
CA LEU A 28 -13.04 9.38 -12.87
C LEU A 28 -12.16 9.94 -11.74
N THR A 29 -11.98 11.27 -11.63
CA THR A 29 -11.19 11.87 -10.54
C THR A 29 -11.62 11.37 -9.15
N PRO A 30 -12.93 11.26 -8.83
CA PRO A 30 -13.36 10.71 -7.55
C PRO A 30 -13.02 9.22 -7.37
N ALA A 31 -12.99 8.45 -8.45
CA ALA A 31 -12.59 7.04 -8.44
C ALA A 31 -11.08 6.90 -8.25
N MET A 32 -10.27 7.63 -9.02
CA MET A 32 -8.80 7.62 -8.95
C MET A 32 -8.30 8.11 -7.59
N ARG A 33 -8.94 9.11 -6.99
CA ARG A 33 -8.66 9.53 -5.61
C ARG A 33 -8.85 8.39 -4.61
N LYS A 34 -9.95 7.64 -4.72
CA LYS A 34 -10.21 6.51 -3.82
C LYS A 34 -9.19 5.39 -4.06
N ILE A 35 -8.87 5.10 -5.32
CA ILE A 35 -7.86 4.11 -5.69
C ILE A 35 -6.49 4.49 -5.11
N SER A 36 -6.05 5.74 -5.23
CA SER A 36 -4.75 6.16 -4.71
C SER A 36 -4.67 6.07 -3.17
N GLN A 37 -5.77 6.38 -2.47
CA GLN A 37 -5.90 6.17 -1.03
C GLN A 37 -5.87 4.68 -0.66
N THR A 38 -6.54 3.83 -1.43
CA THR A 38 -6.49 2.37 -1.27
C THR A 38 -5.06 1.84 -1.42
N LEU A 39 -4.35 2.25 -2.47
CA LEU A 39 -2.96 1.83 -2.70
C LEU A 39 -2.02 2.28 -1.58
N LEU A 40 -2.23 3.50 -1.06
CA LEU A 40 -1.51 3.98 0.13
C LEU A 40 -1.79 3.09 1.34
N LYS A 41 -3.06 2.77 1.62
CA LYS A 41 -3.44 1.92 2.74
C LYS A 41 -2.80 0.53 2.66
N ILE A 42 -2.81 -0.09 1.48
CA ILE A 42 -2.17 -1.39 1.27
C ILE A 42 -0.66 -1.29 1.45
N THR A 43 -0.05 -0.17 1.07
CA THR A 43 1.38 0.07 1.33
C THR A 43 1.69 0.13 2.81
N GLU A 44 0.83 0.80 3.59
CA GLU A 44 0.95 0.81 5.06
C GLU A 44 0.81 -0.59 5.64
N ASP A 45 -0.15 -1.39 5.15
CA ASP A 45 -0.36 -2.78 5.57
C ASP A 45 0.83 -3.69 5.20
N ASN A 46 1.42 -3.47 4.03
CA ASN A 46 2.63 -4.17 3.60
C ASN A 46 3.81 -3.80 4.49
N LEU A 47 4.00 -2.51 4.79
CA LEU A 47 5.01 -2.09 5.75
C LEU A 47 4.74 -2.69 7.14
N GLU A 48 3.47 -2.82 7.52
CA GLU A 48 3.07 -3.38 8.81
C GLU A 48 3.32 -4.89 8.90
N ALA A 49 3.09 -5.61 7.81
CA ALA A 49 3.36 -7.05 7.69
C ALA A 49 4.85 -7.38 7.58
N GLU A 50 5.72 -6.35 7.53
CA GLU A 50 7.13 -6.47 7.15
C GLU A 50 7.31 -7.08 5.75
N GLY A 51 6.51 -6.59 4.80
CA GLY A 51 6.54 -6.96 3.39
C GLY A 51 5.49 -8.00 3.00
N ARG A 52 5.16 -8.00 1.71
CA ARG A 52 4.43 -9.07 1.03
C ARG A 52 5.12 -9.37 -0.31
N PRO A 53 5.94 -10.44 -0.41
CA PRO A 53 6.26 -11.41 0.65
C PRO A 53 7.07 -10.80 1.79
N LYS A 54 7.12 -11.51 2.93
CA LYS A 54 7.84 -11.05 4.14
C LYS A 54 9.32 -10.83 3.85
N TRP A 55 9.86 -9.71 4.30
CA TRP A 55 11.24 -9.31 4.10
C TRP A 55 12.20 -10.30 4.79
N ALA A 56 13.29 -10.64 4.11
CA ALA A 56 14.41 -11.36 4.72
C ALA A 56 14.90 -10.69 6.03
N PRO A 57 15.30 -11.43 7.06
CA PRO A 57 15.77 -10.84 8.30
C PRO A 57 17.00 -9.95 8.09
N LEU A 58 17.18 -8.96 8.96
CA LEU A 58 18.45 -8.22 9.04
C LEU A 58 19.52 -9.08 9.72
N ALA A 59 20.78 -8.82 9.39
CA ALA A 59 21.91 -9.40 10.09
C ALA A 59 21.85 -9.08 11.60
N GLU A 60 22.27 -10.03 12.44
CA GLU A 60 22.28 -9.87 13.90
C GLU A 60 23.11 -8.68 14.35
N SER A 61 24.24 -8.43 13.68
CA SER A 61 25.07 -7.23 13.92
C SER A 61 24.30 -5.92 13.71
N THR A 62 23.48 -5.84 12.67
CA THR A 62 22.63 -4.67 12.36
C THR A 62 21.50 -4.52 13.39
N LYS A 63 20.88 -5.62 13.82
CA LYS A 63 19.88 -5.60 14.89
C LYS A 63 20.50 -5.09 16.19
N LEU A 64 21.65 -5.64 16.58
CA LEU A 64 22.39 -5.21 17.78
C LEU A 64 22.80 -3.74 17.71
N ALA A 65 23.26 -3.25 16.56
CA ALA A 65 23.60 -1.84 16.38
C ALA A 65 22.39 -0.93 16.65
N ARG A 66 21.20 -1.29 16.16
CA ARG A 66 19.96 -0.56 16.42
C ARG A 66 19.49 -0.62 17.87
N LEU A 67 19.82 -1.69 18.60
CA LEU A 67 19.54 -1.84 20.04
C LEU A 67 20.52 -1.04 20.94
N GLY A 68 21.48 -0.31 20.36
CA GLY A 68 22.50 0.45 21.11
C GLY A 68 23.84 -0.28 21.26
N GLY A 69 24.05 -1.36 20.51
CA GLY A 69 25.30 -2.12 20.47
C GLY A 69 25.70 -2.63 21.85
N LYS A 70 26.93 -2.37 22.27
CA LYS A 70 27.44 -2.78 23.59
C LYS A 70 26.63 -2.21 24.75
N LYS A 71 25.95 -1.06 24.58
CA LYS A 71 25.14 -0.43 25.64
C LYS A 71 23.82 -1.15 25.89
N ALA A 72 23.39 -2.04 24.97
CA ALA A 72 22.20 -2.86 25.11
C ALA A 72 22.34 -3.95 26.18
N PHE A 73 23.59 -4.30 26.53
CA PHE A 73 23.91 -5.38 27.45
C PHE A 73 24.15 -4.88 28.87
N LYS A 74 23.83 -5.72 29.85
CA LYS A 74 24.25 -5.61 31.24
C LYS A 74 25.69 -6.10 31.39
N LYS A 75 26.31 -5.86 32.56
CA LYS A 75 27.66 -6.35 32.88
C LYS A 75 27.78 -7.88 32.85
N ASN A 76 26.67 -8.61 33.02
CA ASN A 76 26.59 -10.07 32.99
C ASN A 76 26.36 -10.66 31.58
N GLY A 77 26.34 -9.84 30.53
CA GLY A 77 26.15 -10.30 29.15
C GLY A 77 24.70 -10.47 28.70
N GLU A 78 23.72 -10.28 29.58
CA GLU A 78 22.29 -10.30 29.20
C GLU A 78 21.82 -8.97 28.63
N PHE A 79 20.74 -8.97 27.83
CA PHE A 79 20.06 -7.74 27.42
C PHE A 79 19.46 -6.99 28.61
N LYS A 80 19.53 -5.66 28.56
CA LYS A 80 18.73 -4.79 29.42
C LYS A 80 17.25 -4.92 29.07
N ALA A 81 16.37 -4.69 30.05
CA ALA A 81 14.92 -4.75 29.84
C ALA A 81 14.43 -3.82 28.70
N SER A 82 15.06 -2.65 28.53
CA SER A 82 14.77 -1.74 27.41
C SER A 82 15.14 -2.36 26.05
N ALA A 83 16.32 -2.98 25.94
CA ALA A 83 16.76 -3.64 24.72
C ALA A 83 15.87 -4.85 24.37
N GLN A 84 15.45 -5.62 25.38
CA GLN A 84 14.52 -6.74 25.18
C GLN A 84 13.17 -6.26 24.62
N ARG A 85 12.62 -5.16 25.17
CA ARG A 85 11.37 -4.55 24.68
C ARG A 85 11.52 -3.99 23.25
N GLN A 86 12.67 -3.42 22.93
CA GLN A 86 12.95 -2.94 21.57
C GLN A 86 13.10 -4.09 20.58
N LEU A 87 13.68 -5.21 21.01
CA LEU A 87 13.82 -6.40 20.16
C LEU A 87 12.47 -7.06 19.87
N SER A 88 11.56 -7.13 20.85
CA SER A 88 10.21 -7.69 20.63
C SER A 88 9.36 -6.85 19.66
N ASN A 89 9.62 -5.54 19.62
CA ASN A 89 8.93 -4.59 18.72
C ASN A 89 9.80 -4.19 17.52
N PHE A 90 10.81 -4.99 17.18
CA PHE A 90 11.75 -4.63 16.13
C PHE A 90 11.08 -4.66 14.76
N ARG A 91 11.30 -3.60 13.97
CA ARG A 91 10.77 -3.48 12.60
C ARG A 91 11.91 -3.22 11.63
N ILE A 92 11.98 -4.00 10.55
CA ILE A 92 13.09 -3.95 9.60
C ILE A 92 13.17 -2.57 8.90
N LEU A 93 12.06 -2.07 8.36
CA LEU A 93 11.98 -0.77 7.68
C LEU A 93 11.29 0.35 8.47
N GLN A 94 10.51 0.01 9.51
CA GLN A 94 9.84 1.01 10.33
C GLN A 94 10.64 1.35 11.60
N HIS A 95 11.92 1.70 11.45
CA HIS A 95 12.73 2.10 12.61
C HIS A 95 12.33 3.50 13.13
N SER A 96 12.35 4.50 12.25
CA SER A 96 11.92 5.88 12.55
C SER A 96 10.57 6.26 11.93
N GLY A 97 9.99 5.36 11.12
CA GLY A 97 8.78 5.64 10.33
C GLY A 97 8.99 6.56 9.13
N GLN A 98 10.20 7.09 8.91
CA GLN A 98 10.45 8.09 7.86
C GLN A 98 10.14 7.59 6.44
N LEU A 99 10.45 6.33 6.13
CA LEU A 99 10.10 5.74 4.84
C LEU A 99 8.58 5.65 4.69
N ALA A 100 7.88 5.13 5.69
CA ALA A 100 6.42 5.04 5.67
C ALA A 100 5.79 6.42 5.44
N SER A 101 6.22 7.43 6.21
CA SER A 101 5.73 8.81 6.10
C SER A 101 6.10 9.50 4.79
N SER A 102 7.05 8.94 4.03
CA SER A 102 7.47 9.53 2.75
C SER A 102 6.59 9.12 1.59
N VAL A 103 5.79 8.06 1.76
CA VAL A 103 4.92 7.55 0.71
C VAL A 103 3.70 8.47 0.60
N THR A 104 3.50 9.02 -0.59
CA THR A 104 2.41 9.95 -0.87
C THR A 104 1.63 9.48 -2.09
N PRO A 105 0.29 9.45 -2.02
CA PRO A 105 -0.56 9.23 -3.18
C PRO A 105 -0.71 10.52 -3.98
N ASP A 106 -0.94 10.37 -5.28
CA ASP A 106 -1.38 11.45 -6.18
C ASP A 106 -2.42 10.88 -7.15
N TYR A 107 -3.19 11.73 -7.82
CA TYR A 107 -4.24 11.28 -8.74
C TYR A 107 -4.70 12.40 -9.68
N ASP A 108 -5.20 11.99 -10.85
CA ASP A 108 -6.00 12.82 -11.74
C ASP A 108 -7.19 12.01 -12.30
N SER A 109 -7.88 12.52 -13.32
CA SER A 109 -9.02 11.85 -13.94
C SER A 109 -8.67 10.57 -14.72
N THR A 110 -7.39 10.25 -14.89
CA THR A 110 -6.89 9.15 -15.73
C THR A 110 -5.98 8.18 -14.98
N GLN A 111 -5.34 8.61 -13.90
CA GLN A 111 -4.38 7.80 -13.14
C GLN A 111 -4.49 8.00 -11.63
N ALA A 112 -4.13 6.95 -10.92
CA ALA A 112 -3.84 6.96 -9.49
C ALA A 112 -2.37 6.58 -9.31
N VAL A 113 -1.60 7.44 -8.65
CA VAL A 113 -0.15 7.32 -8.51
C VAL A 113 0.21 7.16 -7.04
N LEU A 114 1.29 6.43 -6.79
CA LEU A 114 1.88 6.29 -5.46
C LEU A 114 3.39 6.44 -5.59
N GLY A 115 3.96 7.34 -4.79
CA GLY A 115 5.39 7.67 -4.86
C GLY A 115 6.00 7.90 -3.49
N SER A 116 7.32 8.06 -3.44
CA SER A 116 8.04 8.48 -2.24
C SER A 116 9.00 9.63 -2.55
N ASN A 117 9.10 10.59 -1.62
CA ASN A 117 10.07 11.68 -1.72
C ASN A 117 11.49 11.32 -1.22
N LYS A 118 11.76 10.04 -0.90
CA LYS A 118 13.08 9.59 -0.47
C LYS A 118 13.84 8.98 -1.65
N VAL A 119 15.03 9.51 -1.92
CA VAL A 119 15.95 8.99 -2.96
C VAL A 119 16.22 7.50 -2.79
N TYR A 120 16.33 7.01 -1.56
CA TYR A 120 16.61 5.60 -1.27
C TYR A 120 15.39 4.68 -1.37
N ALA A 121 14.16 5.21 -1.53
CA ALA A 121 12.93 4.40 -1.51
C ALA A 121 12.93 3.34 -2.61
N ALA A 122 13.35 3.71 -3.82
CA ALA A 122 13.43 2.80 -4.96
C ALA A 122 14.38 1.64 -4.70
N ILE A 123 15.62 1.90 -4.27
CA ILE A 123 16.59 0.82 -4.00
C ILE A 123 16.19 -0.03 -2.79
N GLN A 124 15.43 0.51 -1.84
CA GLN A 124 14.86 -0.32 -0.78
C GLN A 124 13.77 -1.25 -1.31
N HIS A 125 12.88 -0.73 -2.16
CA HIS A 125 11.79 -1.52 -2.73
C HIS A 125 12.31 -2.65 -3.64
N PHE A 126 13.17 -2.30 -4.60
CA PHE A 126 13.65 -3.22 -5.63
C PHE A 126 14.93 -3.98 -5.25
N GLY A 127 15.69 -3.52 -4.26
CA GLY A 127 17.03 -4.03 -3.98
C GLY A 127 18.05 -3.54 -5.01
N GLY A 128 19.24 -4.16 -5.02
CA GLY A 128 20.31 -3.89 -5.97
C GLY A 128 21.61 -3.41 -5.32
N GLU A 129 22.53 -2.93 -6.13
CA GLU A 129 23.87 -2.52 -5.69
C GLU A 129 23.86 -1.17 -4.95
N ALA A 130 24.49 -1.13 -3.78
CA ALA A 130 24.58 0.02 -2.91
C ALA A 130 25.97 0.13 -2.28
N GLY A 131 26.16 1.19 -1.50
CA GLY A 131 27.45 1.50 -0.86
C GLY A 131 28.44 2.19 -1.80
N ARG A 132 29.65 2.44 -1.30
CA ARG A 132 30.68 3.14 -2.07
C ARG A 132 31.09 2.26 -3.26
N GLY A 133 30.80 2.73 -4.47
CA GLY A 133 31.13 2.02 -5.72
C GLY A 133 30.29 0.76 -5.96
N GLY A 134 29.08 0.65 -5.38
CA GLY A 134 28.20 -0.50 -5.61
C GLY A 134 28.66 -1.80 -4.92
N SER A 135 29.55 -1.70 -3.94
CA SER A 135 30.20 -2.86 -3.31
C SER A 135 29.28 -3.75 -2.45
N VAL A 136 28.00 -3.38 -2.26
CA VAL A 136 27.06 -4.09 -1.39
C VAL A 136 25.79 -4.40 -2.16
N GLU A 137 25.43 -5.67 -2.27
CA GLU A 137 24.13 -6.07 -2.80
C GLU A 137 23.06 -5.99 -1.69
N LEU A 138 22.03 -5.17 -1.90
CA LEU A 138 20.90 -5.05 -1.01
C LEU A 138 19.76 -5.97 -1.47
N PRO A 139 19.22 -6.82 -0.57
CA PRO A 139 18.03 -7.59 -0.89
C PRO A 139 16.81 -6.67 -1.01
N ALA A 140 15.93 -6.97 -1.96
CA ALA A 140 14.67 -6.27 -2.14
C ALA A 140 13.81 -6.31 -0.87
N ARG A 141 13.20 -5.17 -0.54
CA ARG A 141 12.25 -5.00 0.57
C ARG A 141 10.94 -4.46 0.01
N PRO A 142 10.20 -5.24 -0.79
CA PRO A 142 9.00 -4.75 -1.47
C PRO A 142 7.94 -4.36 -0.44
N TYR A 143 7.37 -3.18 -0.62
CA TYR A 143 6.33 -2.61 0.26
C TYR A 143 5.21 -1.91 -0.51
N PHE A 144 5.46 -1.44 -1.73
CA PHE A 144 4.39 -1.02 -2.62
C PHE A 144 3.48 -2.20 -3.00
N PRO A 145 2.21 -1.94 -3.37
CA PRO A 145 1.22 -2.95 -3.69
C PRO A 145 1.43 -3.57 -5.08
N MET A 146 2.68 -3.87 -5.43
CA MET A 146 3.09 -4.44 -6.71
C MET A 146 4.01 -5.65 -6.52
N THR A 147 4.06 -6.51 -7.52
CA THR A 147 5.02 -7.61 -7.67
C THR A 147 6.32 -7.08 -8.25
N ALA A 148 7.36 -7.93 -8.27
CA ALA A 148 8.64 -7.59 -8.88
C ALA A 148 8.51 -7.30 -10.40
N ASP A 149 7.49 -7.85 -11.05
CA ASP A 149 7.22 -7.68 -12.48
C ASP A 149 6.42 -6.40 -12.79
N GLY A 150 6.08 -5.61 -11.76
CA GLY A 150 5.31 -4.36 -11.91
C GLY A 150 3.80 -4.53 -11.94
N GLU A 151 3.30 -5.75 -11.72
CA GLU A 151 1.86 -6.03 -11.63
C GLU A 151 1.32 -5.73 -10.23
N LEU A 152 0.03 -5.40 -10.10
CA LEU A 152 -0.57 -5.25 -8.76
C LEU A 152 -0.56 -6.59 -8.01
N GLN A 153 -0.35 -6.51 -6.69
CA GLN A 153 -0.58 -7.66 -5.81
C GLN A 153 -2.04 -8.11 -5.91
N PRO A 154 -2.36 -9.42 -5.80
CA PRO A 154 -3.73 -9.92 -5.93
C PRO A 154 -4.74 -9.18 -5.03
N GLU A 155 -4.38 -8.96 -3.77
CA GLU A 155 -5.22 -8.26 -2.79
C GLU A 155 -5.40 -6.78 -3.17
N ALA A 156 -4.38 -6.16 -3.75
CA ALA A 156 -4.48 -4.79 -4.25
C ALA A 156 -5.37 -4.69 -5.48
N ARG A 157 -5.26 -5.64 -6.40
CA ARG A 157 -6.15 -5.71 -7.56
C ARG A 157 -7.61 -5.87 -7.14
N GLU A 158 -7.89 -6.76 -6.19
CA GLU A 158 -9.24 -6.97 -5.66
C GLU A 158 -9.79 -5.70 -5.01
N GLU A 159 -9.03 -5.04 -4.14
CA GLU A 159 -9.48 -3.83 -3.44
C GLU A 159 -9.67 -2.63 -4.39
N VAL A 160 -8.84 -2.52 -5.44
CA VAL A 160 -9.02 -1.52 -6.49
C VAL A 160 -10.32 -1.76 -7.25
N LEU A 161 -10.61 -3.00 -7.64
CA LEU A 161 -11.86 -3.35 -8.32
C LEU A 161 -13.07 -3.08 -7.43
N ASP A 162 -13.01 -3.45 -6.15
CA ASP A 162 -14.07 -3.17 -5.19
C ASP A 162 -14.27 -1.65 -4.98
N THR A 163 -13.19 -0.88 -4.96
CA THR A 163 -13.24 0.59 -4.89
C THR A 163 -13.98 1.19 -6.09
N VAL A 164 -13.70 0.68 -7.30
CA VAL A 164 -14.42 1.09 -8.53
C VAL A 164 -15.89 0.70 -8.45
N LEU A 165 -16.20 -0.52 -8.04
CA LEU A 165 -17.58 -0.99 -7.89
C LEU A 165 -18.35 -0.15 -6.87
N ARG A 166 -17.75 0.16 -5.72
CA ARG A 166 -18.33 1.06 -4.71
C ARG A 166 -18.58 2.46 -5.27
N HIS A 167 -17.68 2.98 -6.10
CA HIS A 167 -17.88 4.27 -6.76
C HIS A 167 -19.09 4.26 -7.70
N LEU A 168 -19.23 3.22 -8.52
CA LEU A 168 -20.36 3.07 -9.44
C LEU A 168 -21.68 2.84 -8.71
N LYS A 169 -21.69 2.01 -7.65
CA LYS A 169 -22.87 1.79 -6.79
C LYS A 169 -23.34 3.10 -6.15
N SER A 170 -22.41 3.87 -5.60
CA SER A 170 -22.70 5.20 -5.05
C SER A 170 -23.29 6.14 -6.09
N ALA A 171 -22.83 6.10 -7.34
CA ALA A 171 -23.41 6.90 -8.43
C ALA A 171 -24.81 6.39 -8.84
N ALA A 172 -25.03 5.09 -8.77
CA ALA A 172 -26.33 4.47 -9.01
C ALA A 172 -27.35 4.72 -7.88
N GLY A 173 -26.90 5.16 -6.71
CA GLY A 173 -27.74 5.39 -5.53
C GLY A 173 -28.09 4.11 -4.77
N VAL A 174 -27.22 3.09 -4.84
CA VAL A 174 -27.37 1.78 -4.18
C VAL A 174 -26.13 1.37 -3.38
#